data_AF-A0A075AUX8-F1
#
_entry.id   AF-A0A075AUX8-F1
#
_cell.length_a   1.000
_cell.length_b   1.000
_cell.length_c   1.000
_cell.angle_alpha   90.00
_cell.angle_beta   90.00
_cell.angle_gamma   90.00
#
_symmetry.space_group_name_H-M   'P 1'
#
loop_
_entity.id
_entity.type
_entity.pdbx_description
1 polymer ?
#
loop_
_entity_poly.entity_id
_entity_poly.type
_entity_poly.pdbx_seq_one_letter_code
_entity_poly.pdbx_strand_id
1 'polypeptide(L)'
;MILCLLSTLLNPPSFIPNVQSARRILICAPSNAAVDEIVRRINFKGLSTDNNKIVHPSIVRLGTFEGIHDSTRKYTLDELVNSNLKSSHSSLLNLIQEKKSIYSNILLDIEKLKNEFSSVGESNLDLLHRLDCATKDQKKIQNEIRELNRSLDDNRFKLKLKILNDAQIICSTLSASAHDILKKVQSFDLVIVDEACQAVELSTLIPLKYNPKKVILVGDPNQLPPTVFSMAAQKFQYEQSLFQRLSTFTNPILLSVQYRMHPDISAFPREYFYQNKLDNGINMKNLCQQPWHSDPMTGPYLFFNVDGKDKSLPKKSFLNHQEALVACKLVAYLLKNNPKINFESRIAIITPYREQRNELNNVFSKHFGQSIFKYIQIGTVDGFQGQEKDIIIFSCVRAHSDQGIGFLSDTRRLNVALTRAKYSLFVLGSADVLSQNPIWNALILNAKQRNLFANYNQEFWNRISFDLKNNSDNAMHETPKRKRDDKRRNKNQKRRR
;
A
#
# COMPACT_ATOMS: atom_id res chain seq x y z
N MET A 1 -2.26 11.44 -12.59
CA MET A 1 -2.75 12.83 -12.68
C MET A 1 -2.02 13.77 -11.71
N ILE A 2 -1.89 13.50 -10.39
CA ILE A 2 -1.19 14.43 -9.47
C ILE A 2 0.21 14.79 -9.97
N LEU A 3 1.01 13.83 -10.44
CA LEU A 3 2.31 14.12 -11.04
C LEU A 3 2.24 15.07 -12.26
N CYS A 4 1.21 14.96 -13.10
CA CYS A 4 1.02 15.84 -14.25
C CYS A 4 0.60 17.26 -13.81
N LEU A 5 -0.26 17.36 -12.78
CA LEU A 5 -0.60 18.63 -12.14
C LEU A 5 0.65 19.28 -11.55
N LEU A 6 1.47 18.53 -10.81
CA LEU A 6 2.72 19.03 -10.24
C LEU A 6 3.70 19.47 -11.33
N SER A 7 3.83 18.69 -12.41
CA SER A 7 4.69 18.99 -13.57
C SER A 7 4.35 20.35 -14.19
N THR A 8 3.06 20.60 -14.44
CA THR A 8 2.55 21.88 -14.99
C THR A 8 2.60 23.03 -14.00
N LEU A 9 2.42 22.76 -12.70
CA LEU A 9 2.35 23.81 -11.68
C LEU A 9 3.72 24.29 -11.21
N LEU A 10 4.72 23.40 -11.15
CA LEU A 10 6.10 23.72 -10.74
C LEU A 10 6.95 24.23 -11.90
N ASN A 11 6.56 23.96 -13.14
CA ASN A 11 7.22 24.45 -14.35
C ASN A 11 6.20 25.18 -15.23
N PRO A 12 5.79 26.41 -14.89
CA PRO A 12 4.87 27.16 -15.74
C PRO A 12 5.52 27.46 -17.11
N PRO A 13 4.73 27.51 -18.20
CA PRO A 13 5.26 27.79 -19.53
C PRO A 13 5.97 29.14 -19.58
N SER A 14 7.05 29.20 -20.36
CA SER A 14 7.98 30.33 -20.53
C SER A 14 7.33 31.65 -20.97
N PHE A 15 6.06 31.63 -21.38
CA PHE A 15 5.29 32.80 -21.80
C PHE A 15 4.65 33.61 -20.64
N ILE A 16 4.85 33.22 -19.38
CA ILE A 16 4.42 34.02 -18.22
C ILE A 16 5.65 34.65 -17.55
N PRO A 17 6.12 35.81 -18.03
CA PRO A 17 7.22 36.52 -17.38
C PRO A 17 6.71 37.12 -16.07
N ASN A 18 7.13 36.55 -14.92
CA ASN A 18 7.11 37.07 -13.54
C ASN A 18 6.66 36.09 -12.43
N VAL A 19 6.45 34.80 -12.69
CA VAL A 19 6.20 33.83 -11.59
C VAL A 19 7.51 33.18 -11.14
N GLN A 20 8.39 33.97 -10.52
CA GLN A 20 9.70 33.54 -10.02
C GLN A 20 9.69 33.08 -8.54
N SER A 21 8.54 33.07 -7.84
CA SER A 21 8.46 32.45 -6.51
C SER A 21 8.23 30.94 -6.64
N ALA A 22 9.13 30.13 -6.09
CA ALA A 22 8.93 28.68 -5.97
C ALA A 22 7.60 28.40 -5.25
N ARG A 23 6.60 27.90 -5.99
CA ARG A 23 5.28 27.58 -5.44
C ARG A 23 5.43 26.47 -4.41
N ARG A 24 5.02 26.74 -3.16
CA ARG A 24 4.95 25.71 -2.13
C ARG A 24 3.63 24.97 -2.19
N ILE A 25 3.73 23.65 -2.23
CA ILE A 25 2.59 22.77 -2.42
C ILE A 25 2.45 21.86 -1.20
N LEU A 26 1.26 21.87 -0.60
CA LEU A 26 0.84 20.89 0.38
C LEU A 26 -0.03 19.84 -0.32
N ILE A 27 0.41 18.58 -0.29
CA ILE A 27 -0.36 17.45 -0.81
C ILE A 27 -0.86 16.64 0.37
N CYS A 28 -2.18 16.45 0.43
CA CYS A 28 -2.84 15.67 1.44
C CYS A 28 -3.62 14.51 0.85
N ALA A 29 -3.80 13.46 1.63
CA ALA A 29 -4.76 12.39 1.36
C ALA A 29 -5.33 11.85 2.69
N PRO A 30 -6.48 11.17 2.70
CA PRO A 30 -7.05 10.63 3.94
C PRO A 30 -6.22 9.51 4.58
N SER A 31 -5.48 8.72 3.79
CA SER A 31 -4.74 7.54 4.26
C SER A 31 -3.24 7.65 4.02
N ASN A 32 -2.42 6.99 4.87
CA ASN A 32 -0.97 6.94 4.66
C ASN A 32 -0.59 6.29 3.33
N ALA A 33 -1.30 5.22 2.94
CA ALA A 33 -1.03 4.50 1.69
C ALA A 33 -1.16 5.41 0.45
N ALA A 34 -2.19 6.25 0.39
CA ALA A 34 -2.36 7.20 -0.71
C ALA A 34 -1.23 8.25 -0.76
N VAL A 35 -0.86 8.80 0.42
CA VAL A 35 0.27 9.75 0.50
C VAL A 35 1.58 9.08 0.06
N ASP A 36 1.83 7.86 0.51
CA ASP A 36 3.07 7.14 0.21
C ASP A 36 3.15 6.74 -1.27
N GLU A 37 2.02 6.41 -1.91
CA GLU A 37 1.97 6.20 -3.36
C GLU A 37 2.41 7.46 -4.12
N ILE A 38 1.89 8.63 -3.74
CA ILE A 38 2.26 9.91 -4.35
C ILE A 38 3.76 10.16 -4.20
N VAL A 39 4.28 10.06 -2.97
CA VAL A 39 5.72 10.28 -2.69
C VAL A 39 6.59 9.32 -3.51
N ARG A 40 6.22 8.03 -3.56
CA ARG A 40 6.97 7.01 -4.29
C ARG A 40 6.95 7.26 -5.80
N ARG A 41 5.82 7.72 -6.35
CA ARG A 41 5.70 8.06 -7.78
C ARG A 41 6.51 9.30 -8.14
N ILE A 42 6.47 10.36 -7.33
CA ILE A 42 7.31 11.54 -7.58
C ILE A 42 8.79 11.16 -7.51
N ASN A 43 9.19 10.33 -6.55
CA ASN A 43 10.57 9.87 -6.48
C ASN A 43 10.98 9.02 -7.69
N PHE A 44 10.16 8.03 -8.08
CA PHE A 44 10.52 7.08 -9.14
C PHE A 44 10.46 7.69 -10.55
N LYS A 45 9.46 8.53 -10.82
CA LYS A 45 9.23 9.10 -12.16
C LYS A 45 9.79 10.51 -12.33
N GLY A 46 10.03 11.22 -11.23
CA GLY A 46 10.23 12.66 -11.25
C GLY A 46 8.99 13.41 -11.76
N LEU A 47 9.17 14.70 -12.03
CA LEU A 47 8.19 15.57 -12.66
C LEU A 47 8.74 16.02 -14.02
N SER A 48 7.92 15.93 -15.06
CA SER A 48 8.33 16.40 -16.37
C SER A 48 8.18 17.91 -16.45
N THR A 49 9.15 18.59 -17.04
CA THR A 49 9.05 20.00 -17.44
C THR A 49 8.49 20.11 -18.85
N ASP A 50 8.09 21.31 -19.26
CA ASP A 50 7.63 21.59 -20.63
C ASP A 50 8.70 21.25 -21.70
N ASN A 51 9.98 21.25 -21.32
CA ASN A 51 11.10 20.87 -22.18
C ASN A 51 11.44 19.36 -22.12
N ASN A 52 10.51 18.51 -21.67
CA ASN A 52 10.71 17.07 -21.44
C ASN A 52 11.89 16.70 -20.50
N LYS A 53 12.42 17.66 -19.73
CA LYS A 53 13.41 17.36 -18.68
C LYS A 53 12.70 16.84 -17.44
N ILE A 54 13.25 15.81 -16.83
CA ILE A 54 12.76 15.25 -15.56
C ILE A 54 13.44 15.97 -14.40
N VAL A 55 12.64 16.49 -13.47
CA VAL A 55 13.09 17.18 -12.26
C VAL A 55 12.59 16.43 -11.03
N HIS A 56 13.43 16.34 -10.00
CA HIS A 56 13.07 15.75 -8.72
C HIS A 56 12.97 16.87 -7.67
N PRO A 57 11.76 17.32 -7.30
CA PRO A 57 11.58 18.36 -6.30
C PRO A 57 12.01 17.89 -4.90
N SER A 58 12.31 18.82 -4.01
CA SER A 58 12.48 18.50 -2.59
C SER A 58 11.13 18.12 -1.96
N ILE A 59 11.08 16.96 -1.32
CA ILE A 59 9.86 16.37 -0.75
C ILE A 59 10.07 16.09 0.73
N VAL A 60 9.10 16.49 1.55
CA VAL A 60 9.01 16.09 2.96
C VAL A 60 7.70 15.35 3.21
N ARG A 61 7.79 14.16 3.81
CA ARG A 61 6.65 13.36 4.26
C ARG A 61 6.43 13.55 5.76
N LEU A 62 5.23 14.01 6.14
CA LEU A 62 4.82 14.21 7.53
C LEU A 62 3.81 13.15 7.97
N GLY A 63 4.10 12.44 9.06
CA GLY A 63 3.22 11.43 9.66
C GLY A 63 3.97 10.53 10.65
N THR A 64 3.24 9.67 11.34
CA THR A 64 3.81 8.69 12.27
C THR A 64 4.46 7.52 11.52
N PHE A 65 5.62 7.05 11.98
CA PHE A 65 6.40 6.01 11.31
C PHE A 65 5.65 4.68 11.14
N GLU A 66 4.79 4.29 12.09
CA GLU A 66 4.11 2.99 12.13
C GLU A 66 3.16 2.75 10.95
N GLY A 67 2.74 3.80 10.24
CA GLY A 67 1.86 3.71 9.08
C GLY A 67 2.53 4.05 7.75
N ILE A 68 3.82 4.34 7.72
CA ILE A 68 4.54 4.80 6.53
C ILE A 68 5.27 3.64 5.85
N HIS A 69 5.07 3.52 4.54
CA HIS A 69 5.72 2.51 3.71
C HIS A 69 7.25 2.66 3.73
N ASP A 70 7.98 1.54 3.80
CA ASP A 70 9.44 1.50 3.99
C ASP A 70 10.19 2.34 2.96
N SER A 71 9.82 2.24 1.68
CA SER A 71 10.45 2.99 0.59
C SER A 71 10.28 4.52 0.69
N THR A 72 9.32 4.99 1.48
CA THR A 72 9.05 6.41 1.73
C THR A 72 9.64 6.94 3.03
N ARG A 73 10.17 6.06 3.90
CA ARG A 73 10.75 6.44 5.21
C ARG A 73 11.89 7.45 5.08
N LYS A 74 12.73 7.34 4.04
CA LYS A 74 13.82 8.29 3.78
C LYS A 74 13.37 9.73 3.50
N TYR A 75 12.10 9.96 3.19
CA TYR A 75 11.53 11.29 2.99
C TYR A 75 10.81 11.82 4.22
N THR A 76 10.75 11.07 5.32
CA THR A 76 10.09 11.56 6.53
C THR A 76 10.90 12.67 7.15
N LEU A 77 10.20 13.64 7.75
CA LEU A 77 10.88 14.77 8.39
C LEU A 77 11.92 14.31 9.42
N ASP A 78 11.60 13.31 10.23
CA ASP A 78 12.53 12.82 11.25
C ASP A 78 13.76 12.12 10.66
N GLU A 79 13.61 11.37 9.56
CA GLU A 79 14.75 10.72 8.90
C GLU A 79 15.64 11.74 8.16
N LEU A 80 15.04 12.75 7.55
CA LEU A 80 15.75 13.88 6.96
C LEU A 80 16.53 14.67 8.02
N VAL A 81 15.96 14.85 9.21
CA VAL A 81 16.64 15.50 10.34
C VAL A 81 17.76 14.63 10.87
N ASN A 82 17.53 13.33 11.06
CA ASN A 82 18.53 12.39 11.57
C ASN A 82 19.74 12.27 10.63
N SER A 83 19.50 12.20 9.31
CA SER A 83 20.58 12.18 8.30
C SER A 83 21.38 13.48 8.30
N ASN A 84 20.72 14.64 8.39
CA ASN A 84 21.40 15.94 8.49
C ASN A 84 22.20 16.06 9.80
N LEU A 85 21.66 15.65 10.94
CA LEU A 85 22.35 15.71 12.23
C LEU A 85 23.60 14.84 12.29
N LYS A 86 23.54 13.63 11.74
CA LYS A 86 24.72 12.76 11.63
C LYS A 86 25.85 13.41 10.84
N SER A 87 25.52 14.22 9.83
CA SER A 87 26.52 14.93 9.02
C SER A 87 27.04 16.21 9.67
N SER A 88 26.16 17.03 10.27
CA SER A 88 26.52 18.39 10.73
C SER A 88 26.81 18.50 12.24
N HIS A 89 26.35 17.54 13.05
CA HIS A 89 26.44 17.58 14.52
C HIS A 89 26.97 16.26 15.10
N SER A 90 27.82 15.55 14.34
CA SER A 90 28.45 14.30 14.78
C SER A 90 29.23 14.48 16.09
N SER A 91 29.92 15.61 16.27
CA SER A 91 30.66 15.96 17.48
C SER A 91 29.75 16.03 18.73
N LEU A 92 28.60 16.69 18.64
CA LEU A 92 27.65 16.82 19.75
C LEU A 92 27.01 15.46 20.10
N LEU A 93 26.67 14.65 19.09
CA LEU A 93 26.15 13.29 19.30
C LEU A 93 27.19 12.40 20.00
N ASN A 94 28.45 12.46 19.55
CA ASN A 94 29.55 11.73 20.17
C ASN A 94 29.79 12.16 21.62
N LEU A 95 29.76 13.46 21.90
CA LEU A 95 29.91 14.00 23.26
C LEU A 95 28.81 13.49 24.20
N ILE A 96 27.56 13.44 23.72
CA ILE A 96 26.45 12.91 24.52
C ILE A 96 26.62 11.41 24.77
N GLN A 97 27.07 10.65 23.78
CA GLN A 97 27.33 9.22 23.93
C GLN A 97 28.48 8.95 24.92
N GLU A 98 29.55 9.75 24.86
CA GLU A 98 30.67 9.71 25.80
C GLU A 98 30.19 10.00 27.23
N LYS A 99 29.43 11.10 27.43
CA LYS A 99 28.87 11.45 28.76
C LYS A 99 27.92 10.38 29.30
N LYS A 100 27.11 9.76 28.44
CA LYS A 100 26.26 8.62 28.84
C LYS A 100 27.08 7.41 29.29
N SER A 101 28.22 7.13 28.64
CA SER A 101 29.14 6.06 29.06
C SER A 101 29.81 6.36 30.39
N ILE A 102 30.21 7.62 30.63
CA ILE A 102 30.74 8.06 31.93
C ILE A 102 29.67 7.90 33.01
N TYR A 103 28.43 8.32 32.72
CA TYR A 103 27.31 8.17 33.65
C TYR A 103 27.05 6.71 34.03
N SER A 104 27.09 5.77 33.08
CA SER A 104 26.94 4.34 33.39
C SER A 104 28.07 3.80 34.25
N ASN A 105 29.31 4.25 34.04
CA ASN A 105 30.45 3.83 34.87
C ASN A 105 30.30 4.35 36.31
N ILE A 106 29.89 5.60 36.49
CA ILE A 106 29.63 6.18 37.82
C ILE A 106 28.53 5.39 38.55
N LEU A 107 27.48 4.95 37.85
CA LEU A 107 26.42 4.13 38.45
C LEU A 107 26.95 2.78 38.97
N LEU A 108 27.81 2.12 38.19
CA LEU A 108 28.46 0.87 38.59
C LEU A 108 29.37 1.07 39.81
N ASP A 109 30.12 2.18 39.85
CA ASP A 109 31.01 2.47 40.97
C ASP A 109 30.23 2.82 42.25
N ILE A 110 29.11 3.55 42.14
CA ILE A 110 28.19 3.80 43.27
C ILE A 110 27.63 2.48 43.80
N GLU A 111 27.25 1.55 42.91
CA GLU A 111 26.72 0.24 43.31
C GLU A 111 27.76 -0.61 44.05
N LYS A 112 29.01 -0.64 43.56
CA LYS A 112 30.14 -1.28 44.26
C LYS A 112 30.38 -0.67 45.63
N LEU A 113 30.46 0.66 45.71
CA LEU A 113 30.69 1.38 46.97
C LEU A 113 29.57 1.13 47.98
N LYS A 114 28.31 1.03 47.54
CA LYS A 114 27.18 0.67 48.39
C LYS A 114 27.29 -0.74 48.94
N ASN A 115 27.65 -1.71 48.09
CA ASN A 115 27.84 -3.10 48.52
C ASN A 115 28.99 -3.23 49.53
N GLU A 116 30.10 -2.53 49.30
CA GLU A 116 31.23 -2.46 50.24
C GLU A 116 30.80 -1.80 51.56
N PHE A 117 30.04 -0.69 51.51
CA PHE A 117 29.53 -0.02 52.70
C PHE A 117 28.63 -0.92 53.54
N SER A 118 27.75 -1.71 52.91
CA SER A 118 26.91 -2.71 53.62
C SER A 118 27.71 -3.79 54.33
N SER A 119 28.96 -4.05 53.92
CA SER A 119 29.83 -5.08 54.52
C SER A 119 30.70 -4.58 55.68
N VAL A 120 31.06 -3.28 55.69
CA VAL A 120 32.05 -2.70 56.64
C VAL A 120 31.38 -1.88 57.76
N GLY A 121 30.13 -1.42 57.59
CA GLY A 121 29.39 -0.65 58.59
C GLY A 121 29.75 0.85 58.66
N GLU A 122 28.94 1.64 59.37
CA GLU A 122 28.94 3.13 59.35
C GLU A 122 30.24 3.82 59.80
N SER A 123 31.20 3.09 60.36
CA SER A 123 32.44 3.64 60.93
C SER A 123 33.51 4.03 59.89
N ASN A 124 33.33 3.69 58.61
CA ASN A 124 34.32 3.98 57.57
C ASN A 124 34.07 5.33 56.88
N LEU A 125 34.71 6.38 57.42
CA LEU A 125 34.58 7.75 56.94
C LEU A 125 35.10 7.97 55.51
N ASP A 126 36.09 7.19 55.05
CA ASP A 126 36.63 7.25 53.69
C ASP A 126 35.62 6.74 52.64
N LEU A 127 34.97 5.60 52.93
CA LEU A 127 33.91 5.06 52.06
C LEU A 127 32.73 6.02 51.95
N LEU A 128 32.34 6.66 53.06
CA LEU A 128 31.29 7.69 53.10
C LEU A 128 31.66 8.91 52.23
N HIS A 129 32.90 9.39 52.32
CA HIS A 129 33.40 10.49 51.51
C HIS A 129 33.44 10.14 50.02
N ARG A 130 33.94 8.95 49.66
CA ARG A 130 34.00 8.47 48.26
C ARG A 130 32.61 8.30 47.67
N LEU A 131 31.66 7.79 48.45
CA LEU A 131 30.26 7.68 48.04
C LEU A 131 29.65 9.07 47.80
N ASP A 132 29.84 10.04 48.71
CA ASP A 132 29.36 11.41 48.52
C ASP A 132 29.96 12.07 47.27
N CYS A 133 31.27 11.92 47.03
CA CYS A 133 31.94 12.37 45.81
C CYS A 133 31.32 11.76 44.54
N ALA A 134 31.18 10.43 44.49
CA ALA A 134 30.59 9.74 43.33
C ALA A 134 29.14 10.18 43.07
N THR A 135 28.37 10.42 44.14
CA THR A 135 26.98 10.90 44.03
C THR A 135 26.91 12.35 43.53
N LYS A 136 27.87 13.21 43.91
CA LYS A 136 28.01 14.56 43.37
C LYS A 136 28.37 14.52 41.88
N ASP A 137 29.32 13.68 41.48
CA ASP A 137 29.70 13.50 40.08
C ASP A 137 28.56 12.94 39.23
N GLN A 138 27.78 12.00 39.77
CA GLN A 138 26.56 11.51 39.12
C GLN A 138 25.60 12.66 38.80
N LYS A 139 25.29 13.52 39.78
CA LYS A 139 24.40 14.68 39.59
C LYS A 139 24.96 15.67 38.57
N LYS A 140 26.27 15.92 38.61
CA LYS A 140 26.96 16.81 37.67
C LYS A 140 26.84 16.30 36.23
N ILE A 141 27.23 15.06 35.97
CA ILE A 141 27.15 14.45 34.63
C ILE A 141 25.70 14.34 34.16
N GLN A 142 24.75 14.03 35.06
CA GLN A 142 23.34 14.01 34.72
C GLN A 142 22.83 15.39 34.23
N ASN A 143 23.25 16.47 34.89
CA ASN A 143 22.90 17.83 34.46
C ASN A 143 23.56 18.19 33.12
N GLU A 144 24.84 17.87 32.93
CA GLU A 144 25.51 18.06 31.63
C GLU A 144 24.79 17.31 30.50
N ILE A 145 24.39 16.05 30.70
CA ILE A 145 23.61 15.28 29.73
C ILE A 145 22.26 15.96 29.44
N ARG A 146 21.58 16.50 30.45
CA ARG A 146 20.31 17.23 30.27
C ARG A 146 20.49 18.48 29.43
N GLU A 147 21.54 19.27 29.68
CA GLU A 147 21.85 20.47 28.91
C GLU A 147 22.22 20.16 27.46
N LEU A 148 23.04 19.13 27.24
CA LEU A 148 23.39 18.69 25.90
C LEU A 148 22.17 18.17 25.12
N ASN A 149 21.26 17.42 25.77
CA ASN A 149 20.02 16.98 25.14
C ASN A 149 19.10 18.17 24.80
N ARG A 150 18.99 19.19 25.67
CA ARG A 150 18.23 20.42 25.34
C ARG A 150 18.81 21.11 24.11
N SER A 151 20.14 21.27 24.05
CA SER A 151 20.82 21.83 22.88
C SER A 151 20.58 21.01 21.61
N LEU A 152 20.60 19.67 21.71
CA LEU A 152 20.23 18.80 20.60
C LEU A 152 18.78 19.01 20.16
N ASP A 153 17.84 19.10 21.08
CA ASP A 153 16.42 19.28 20.76
C ASP A 153 16.15 20.63 20.08
N ASP A 154 16.83 21.69 20.53
CA ASP A 154 16.79 23.00 19.87
C ASP A 154 17.36 22.94 18.45
N ASN A 155 18.48 22.25 18.26
CA ASN A 155 19.09 22.06 16.94
C ASN A 155 18.21 21.18 16.04
N ARG A 156 17.62 20.10 16.57
CA ARG A 156 16.62 19.27 15.89
C ARG A 156 15.45 20.12 15.42
N PHE A 157 14.92 20.98 16.29
CA PHE A 157 13.80 21.85 15.98
C PHE A 157 14.14 22.87 14.89
N LYS A 158 15.28 23.55 14.99
CA LYS A 158 15.78 24.48 13.96
C LYS A 158 15.97 23.77 12.61
N LEU A 159 16.55 22.58 12.59
CA LEU A 159 16.72 21.78 11.37
C LEU A 159 15.38 21.35 10.78
N LYS A 160 14.42 20.94 11.61
CA LYS A 160 13.06 20.62 11.13
C LYS A 160 12.44 21.81 10.38
N LEU A 161 12.50 23.00 10.97
CA LEU A 161 11.97 24.21 10.31
C LEU A 161 12.71 24.55 9.03
N LYS A 162 14.05 24.42 9.01
CA LYS A 162 14.85 24.64 7.80
C LYS A 162 14.43 23.69 6.68
N ILE A 163 14.41 22.39 6.96
CA ILE A 163 14.02 21.34 5.99
C ILE A 163 12.60 21.58 5.44
N LEU A 164 11.66 21.98 6.30
CA LEU A 164 10.29 22.26 5.88
C LEU A 164 10.18 23.53 5.03
N ASN A 165 10.93 24.59 5.35
CA ASN A 165 10.92 25.82 4.56
C ASN A 165 11.60 25.65 3.19
N ASP A 166 12.64 24.82 3.12
CA ASP A 166 13.38 24.50 1.89
C ASP A 166 12.63 23.47 1.00
N ALA A 167 11.60 22.81 1.53
CA ALA A 167 10.80 21.84 0.80
C ALA A 167 9.84 22.53 -0.19
N GLN A 168 9.87 22.08 -1.44
CA GLN A 168 8.91 22.50 -2.46
C GLN A 168 7.56 21.80 -2.28
N ILE A 169 7.60 20.51 -1.91
CA ILE A 169 6.42 19.68 -1.70
C ILE A 169 6.43 19.11 -0.29
N ILE A 170 5.35 19.36 0.45
CA ILE A 170 5.08 18.71 1.73
C ILE A 170 3.90 17.75 1.53
N CYS A 171 4.11 16.48 1.85
CA CYS A 171 3.11 15.43 1.76
C CYS A 171 2.69 14.99 3.17
N SER A 172 1.39 14.96 3.47
CA SER A 172 0.88 14.51 4.76
C SER A 172 -0.47 13.82 4.62
N THR A 173 -0.94 13.12 5.65
CA THR A 173 -2.39 12.84 5.70
C THR A 173 -3.16 14.13 6.01
N LEU A 174 -4.47 14.15 5.76
CA LEU A 174 -5.33 15.28 6.13
C LEU A 174 -5.20 15.62 7.62
N SER A 175 -5.22 14.62 8.50
CA SER A 175 -5.02 14.81 9.94
C SER A 175 -3.59 15.26 10.29
N ALA A 176 -2.56 14.63 9.71
CA ALA A 176 -1.16 15.02 9.97
C ALA A 176 -0.83 16.44 9.48
N SER A 177 -1.61 16.98 8.53
CA SER A 177 -1.49 18.39 8.13
C SER A 177 -1.79 19.35 9.28
N ALA A 178 -2.44 18.91 10.36
CA ALA A 178 -2.67 19.74 11.53
C ALA A 178 -1.43 19.97 12.40
N HIS A 179 -0.35 19.21 12.20
CA HIS A 179 0.84 19.19 13.07
C HIS A 179 1.38 20.61 13.35
N ASP A 180 1.64 20.93 14.63
CA ASP A 180 1.95 22.29 15.06
C ASP A 180 3.18 22.91 14.38
N ILE A 181 4.15 22.09 14.00
CA ILE A 181 5.33 22.55 13.27
C ILE A 181 4.99 23.28 11.97
N LEU A 182 3.92 22.87 11.28
CA LEU A 182 3.50 23.50 10.03
C LEU A 182 2.92 24.90 10.24
N LYS A 183 2.44 25.24 11.44
CA LYS A 183 2.04 26.62 11.79
C LYS A 183 3.22 27.60 11.73
N LYS A 184 4.46 27.09 11.83
CA LYS A 184 5.70 27.87 11.81
C LYS A 184 6.40 27.85 10.44
N VAL A 185 5.80 27.17 9.46
CA VAL A 185 6.26 27.17 8.08
C VAL A 185 5.51 28.27 7.33
N GLN A 186 6.17 28.87 6.34
CA GLN A 186 5.51 29.86 5.48
C GLN A 186 4.28 29.24 4.77
N SER A 187 3.32 30.08 4.39
CA SER A 187 2.04 29.65 3.79
C SER A 187 2.22 28.82 2.51
N PHE A 188 1.20 28.01 2.21
CA PHE A 188 1.12 27.22 0.98
C PHE A 188 0.35 27.97 -0.10
N ASP A 189 0.87 28.04 -1.32
CA ASP A 189 0.14 28.65 -2.43
C ASP A 189 -0.97 27.71 -2.94
N LEU A 190 -0.74 26.40 -2.84
CA LEU A 190 -1.61 25.36 -3.35
C LEU A 190 -1.75 24.22 -2.35
N VAL A 191 -2.99 23.80 -2.13
CA VAL A 191 -3.32 22.53 -1.48
C VAL A 191 -3.91 21.57 -2.51
N ILE A 192 -3.38 20.36 -2.59
CA ILE A 192 -3.95 19.26 -3.38
C ILE A 192 -4.43 18.20 -2.40
N VAL A 193 -5.70 17.78 -2.51
CA VAL A 193 -6.23 16.65 -1.73
C VAL A 193 -6.54 15.51 -2.68
N ASP A 194 -5.78 14.42 -2.57
CA ASP A 194 -6.07 13.16 -3.26
C ASP A 194 -7.08 12.33 -2.49
N GLU A 195 -7.80 11.45 -3.20
CA GLU A 195 -8.88 10.63 -2.64
C GLU A 195 -9.88 11.45 -1.81
N ALA A 196 -10.19 12.67 -2.25
CA ALA A 196 -11.02 13.64 -1.55
C ALA A 196 -12.45 13.16 -1.30
N CYS A 197 -12.94 12.22 -2.11
CA CYS A 197 -14.25 11.57 -1.91
C CYS A 197 -14.26 10.58 -0.73
N GLN A 198 -13.09 10.17 -0.22
CA GLN A 198 -12.92 9.24 0.90
C GLN A 198 -12.63 9.95 2.23
N ALA A 199 -12.86 11.26 2.30
CA ALA A 199 -12.67 12.05 3.51
C ALA A 199 -13.99 12.71 3.90
N VAL A 200 -14.32 12.66 5.20
CA VAL A 200 -15.39 13.52 5.73
C VAL A 200 -15.03 14.98 5.53
N GLU A 201 -16.04 15.82 5.35
CA GLU A 201 -15.84 17.23 5.00
C GLU A 201 -14.87 17.95 5.94
N LEU A 202 -15.04 17.80 7.26
CA LEU A 202 -14.17 18.43 8.27
C LEU A 202 -12.69 18.05 8.13
N SER A 203 -12.39 16.81 7.73
CA SER A 203 -11.02 16.35 7.51
C SER A 203 -10.37 17.08 6.33
N THR A 204 -11.16 17.31 5.26
CA THR A 204 -10.71 18.04 4.07
C THR A 204 -10.42 19.51 4.39
N LEU A 205 -11.08 20.09 5.40
CA LEU A 205 -10.87 21.48 5.81
C LEU A 205 -9.57 21.70 6.62
N ILE A 206 -8.98 20.66 7.21
CA ILE A 206 -7.78 20.79 8.04
C ILE A 206 -6.62 21.50 7.32
N PRO A 207 -6.20 21.10 6.11
CA PRO A 207 -5.10 21.78 5.40
C PRO A 207 -5.49 23.18 4.88
N LEU A 208 -6.76 23.56 4.88
CA LEU A 208 -7.21 24.87 4.39
C LEU A 208 -6.95 25.98 5.42
N LYS A 209 -6.66 25.63 6.68
CA LYS A 209 -6.27 26.60 7.73
C LYS A 209 -5.02 27.42 7.39
N TYR A 210 -4.24 26.97 6.41
CA TYR A 210 -3.04 27.66 5.92
C TYR A 210 -3.33 28.73 4.84
N ASN A 211 -4.61 29.03 4.62
CA ASN A 211 -5.11 30.04 3.68
C ASN A 211 -4.50 29.92 2.27
N PRO A 212 -4.62 28.74 1.61
CA PRO A 212 -4.05 28.55 0.29
C PRO A 212 -4.74 29.40 -0.77
N LYS A 213 -3.98 29.91 -1.73
CA LYS A 213 -4.53 30.67 -2.86
C LYS A 213 -5.38 29.79 -3.79
N LYS A 214 -5.07 28.49 -3.85
CA LYS A 214 -5.80 27.52 -4.67
C LYS A 214 -5.91 26.18 -3.93
N VAL A 215 -7.06 25.53 -4.10
CA VAL A 215 -7.30 24.16 -3.64
C VAL A 215 -7.72 23.31 -4.83
N ILE A 216 -7.12 22.12 -4.97
CA ILE A 216 -7.50 21.13 -5.98
C ILE A 216 -7.93 19.87 -5.23
N LEU A 217 -9.21 19.50 -5.36
CA LEU A 217 -9.74 18.25 -4.83
C LEU A 217 -9.79 17.22 -5.95
N VAL A 218 -9.22 16.05 -5.70
CA VAL A 218 -9.21 14.92 -6.62
C VAL A 218 -9.90 13.76 -5.92
N GLY A 219 -10.91 13.19 -6.55
CA GLY A 219 -11.55 11.99 -6.05
C GLY A 219 -12.54 11.41 -7.05
N ASP A 220 -13.04 10.23 -6.73
CA ASP A 220 -14.07 9.57 -7.53
C ASP A 220 -15.37 9.44 -6.71
N PRO A 221 -16.43 10.21 -7.05
CA PRO A 221 -17.69 10.16 -6.32
C PRO A 221 -18.47 8.85 -6.53
N ASN A 222 -18.10 8.05 -7.53
CA ASN A 222 -18.68 6.74 -7.82
C ASN A 222 -18.00 5.59 -7.06
N GLN A 223 -16.98 5.87 -6.24
CA GLN A 223 -16.36 4.92 -5.31
C GLN A 223 -16.89 5.08 -3.88
N LEU A 224 -16.34 4.30 -2.94
CA LEU A 224 -16.76 4.27 -1.55
C LEU A 224 -16.63 5.65 -0.86
N PRO A 225 -17.64 6.09 -0.07
CA PRO A 225 -17.54 7.26 0.79
C PRO A 225 -16.59 6.98 1.98
N PRO A 226 -16.20 8.00 2.77
CA PRO A 226 -15.52 7.79 4.05
C PRO A 226 -16.34 6.88 4.99
N THR A 227 -15.65 5.96 5.66
CA THR A 227 -16.29 5.10 6.67
C THR A 227 -16.66 5.91 7.92
N VAL A 228 -17.95 5.92 8.26
CA VAL A 228 -18.48 6.56 9.48
C VAL A 228 -19.08 5.48 10.38
N PHE A 229 -18.64 5.40 11.65
CA PHE A 229 -19.09 4.35 12.57
C PHE A 229 -20.51 4.57 13.09
N SER A 230 -20.96 5.82 13.22
CA SER A 230 -22.29 6.15 13.72
C SER A 230 -23.31 6.10 12.59
N MET A 231 -24.16 5.07 12.59
CA MET A 231 -25.29 4.97 11.66
C MET A 231 -26.22 6.19 11.76
N ALA A 232 -26.35 6.80 12.95
CA ALA A 232 -27.11 8.03 13.12
C ALA A 232 -26.47 9.20 12.37
N ALA A 233 -25.14 9.36 12.45
CA ALA A 233 -24.42 10.40 11.71
C ALA A 233 -24.50 10.20 10.20
N GLN A 234 -24.47 8.94 9.72
CA GLN A 234 -24.69 8.63 8.31
C GLN A 234 -26.08 9.07 7.82
N LYS A 235 -27.13 8.89 8.63
CA LYS A 235 -28.49 9.40 8.32
C LYS A 235 -28.51 10.92 8.17
N PHE A 236 -27.66 11.64 8.90
CA PHE A 236 -27.46 13.09 8.77
C PHE A 236 -26.36 13.46 7.76
N GLN A 237 -26.01 12.55 6.84
CA GLN A 237 -25.06 12.77 5.74
C GLN A 237 -23.63 13.17 6.17
N TYR A 238 -23.20 12.80 7.38
CA TYR A 238 -21.84 13.08 7.85
C TYR A 238 -20.74 12.41 6.98
N GLU A 239 -21.09 11.34 6.27
CA GLU A 239 -20.21 10.67 5.31
C GLU A 239 -20.09 11.39 3.96
N GLN A 240 -20.85 12.47 3.72
CA GLN A 240 -20.70 13.28 2.53
C GLN A 240 -19.34 14.01 2.57
N SER A 241 -18.55 13.80 1.52
CA SER A 241 -17.28 14.52 1.36
C SER A 241 -17.50 15.95 0.85
N LEU A 242 -16.54 16.83 1.11
CA LEU A 242 -16.54 18.19 0.55
C LEU A 242 -16.61 18.16 -0.99
N PHE A 243 -15.91 17.21 -1.62
CA PHE A 243 -15.94 17.01 -3.07
C PHE A 243 -17.37 16.73 -3.55
N GLN A 244 -18.06 15.78 -2.93
CA GLN A 244 -19.42 15.41 -3.31
C GLN A 244 -20.39 16.59 -3.14
N ARG A 245 -20.28 17.32 -2.02
CA ARG A 245 -21.11 18.52 -1.80
C ARG A 245 -20.83 19.62 -2.82
N LEU A 246 -19.58 19.90 -3.17
CA LEU A 246 -19.26 20.92 -4.19
C LEU A 246 -19.67 20.49 -5.60
N SER A 247 -19.70 19.18 -5.87
CA SER A 247 -20.16 18.62 -7.14
C SER A 247 -21.66 18.82 -7.39
N THR A 248 -22.45 19.19 -6.36
CA THR A 248 -23.87 19.56 -6.57
C THR A 248 -24.03 20.98 -7.09
N PHE A 249 -23.01 21.83 -6.93
CA PHE A 249 -23.04 23.24 -7.34
C PHE A 249 -22.21 23.50 -8.60
N THR A 250 -21.26 22.62 -8.92
CA THR A 250 -20.37 22.76 -10.07
C THR A 250 -20.10 21.40 -10.69
N ASN A 251 -19.82 21.37 -11.99
CA ASN A 251 -19.44 20.13 -12.67
C ASN A 251 -17.94 19.88 -12.49
N PRO A 252 -17.52 18.77 -11.86
CA PRO A 252 -16.12 18.40 -11.79
C PRO A 252 -15.55 18.16 -13.19
N ILE A 253 -14.26 18.47 -13.37
CA ILE A 253 -13.54 18.09 -14.59
C ILE A 253 -13.34 16.57 -14.57
N LEU A 254 -14.08 15.86 -15.43
CA LEU A 254 -13.94 14.42 -15.59
C LEU A 254 -12.64 14.09 -16.32
N LEU A 255 -11.82 13.23 -15.72
CA LEU A 255 -10.72 12.59 -16.42
C LEU A 255 -11.25 11.39 -17.21
N SER A 256 -11.54 11.63 -18.48
CA SER A 256 -12.27 10.69 -19.34
C SER A 256 -11.42 9.57 -19.93
N VAL A 257 -10.14 9.40 -19.58
CA VAL A 257 -9.29 8.32 -20.15
C VAL A 257 -8.59 7.53 -19.04
N GLN A 258 -8.79 6.21 -19.02
CA GLN A 258 -8.16 5.28 -18.08
C GLN A 258 -6.95 4.59 -18.72
N TYR A 259 -5.86 4.45 -17.96
CA TYR A 259 -4.58 3.86 -18.41
C TYR A 259 -4.15 2.67 -17.53
N ARG A 260 -5.10 1.98 -16.89
CA ARG A 260 -4.86 0.93 -15.90
C ARG A 260 -5.34 -0.44 -16.36
N MET A 261 -6.62 -0.52 -16.69
CA MET A 261 -7.35 -1.77 -16.85
C MET A 261 -7.32 -2.25 -18.30
N HIS A 262 -7.21 -3.57 -18.49
CA HIS A 262 -7.49 -4.18 -19.78
C HIS A 262 -8.91 -3.79 -20.26
N PRO A 263 -9.13 -3.55 -21.58
CA PRO A 263 -10.44 -3.16 -22.11
C PRO A 263 -11.58 -4.07 -21.65
N ASP A 264 -11.34 -5.38 -21.57
CA ASP A 264 -12.37 -6.32 -21.14
C ASP A 264 -12.81 -6.18 -19.67
N ILE A 265 -11.91 -5.71 -18.81
CA ILE A 265 -12.21 -5.41 -17.41
C ILE A 265 -12.97 -4.09 -17.33
N SER A 266 -12.50 -3.08 -18.08
CA SER A 266 -13.05 -1.73 -18.05
C SER A 266 -14.46 -1.60 -18.65
N ALA A 267 -14.86 -2.52 -19.53
CA ALA A 267 -16.05 -2.38 -20.36
C ALA A 267 -17.33 -2.18 -19.53
N PHE A 268 -17.59 -3.06 -18.55
CA PHE A 268 -18.79 -2.92 -17.71
C PHE A 268 -18.72 -1.68 -16.80
N PRO A 269 -17.63 -1.39 -16.07
CA PRO A 269 -17.55 -0.17 -15.27
C PRO A 269 -17.77 1.11 -16.06
N ARG A 270 -17.17 1.22 -17.25
CA ARG A 270 -17.30 2.37 -18.15
C ARG A 270 -18.76 2.60 -18.53
N GLU A 271 -19.45 1.54 -18.95
CA GLU A 271 -20.85 1.59 -19.35
C GLU A 271 -21.76 1.93 -18.17
N TYR A 272 -21.68 1.14 -17.09
CA TYR A 272 -22.65 1.19 -16.01
C TYR A 272 -22.43 2.36 -15.04
N PHE A 273 -21.19 2.58 -14.58
CA PHE A 273 -20.92 3.62 -13.56
C PHE A 273 -20.58 4.98 -14.15
N TYR A 274 -20.00 5.01 -15.36
CA TYR A 274 -19.51 6.25 -15.98
C TYR A 274 -20.26 6.62 -17.27
N GLN A 275 -21.35 5.92 -17.61
CA GLN A 275 -22.22 6.25 -18.76
C GLN A 275 -21.43 6.37 -20.07
N ASN A 276 -20.41 5.54 -20.26
CA ASN A 276 -19.46 5.58 -21.37
C ASN A 276 -18.67 6.89 -21.54
N LYS A 277 -18.64 7.78 -20.52
CA LYS A 277 -17.81 9.00 -20.51
C LYS A 277 -16.34 8.74 -20.14
N LEU A 278 -16.02 7.50 -19.79
CA LEU A 278 -14.67 7.03 -19.55
C LEU A 278 -14.24 6.19 -20.76
N ASP A 279 -13.06 6.43 -21.30
CA ASP A 279 -12.43 5.75 -22.42
C ASP A 279 -11.17 5.02 -22.01
N ASN A 280 -10.73 4.09 -22.86
CA ASN A 280 -9.46 3.41 -22.68
C ASN A 280 -8.34 4.21 -23.34
N GLY A 281 -7.18 4.27 -22.68
CA GLY A 281 -5.97 4.79 -23.28
C GLY A 281 -5.63 4.07 -24.58
N ILE A 282 -4.82 4.73 -25.41
CA ILE A 282 -4.36 4.18 -26.69
C ILE A 282 -3.68 2.84 -26.44
N ASN A 283 -4.06 1.82 -27.20
CA ASN A 283 -3.44 0.50 -27.22
C ASN A 283 -3.48 -0.28 -25.88
N MET A 284 -4.43 0.03 -24.99
CA MET A 284 -4.55 -0.65 -23.68
C MET A 284 -4.71 -2.17 -23.77
N LYS A 285 -5.31 -2.70 -24.85
CA LYS A 285 -5.41 -4.15 -25.08
C LYS A 285 -4.02 -4.81 -25.12
N ASN A 286 -3.11 -4.25 -25.90
CA ASN A 286 -1.75 -4.79 -26.04
C ASN A 286 -0.88 -4.47 -24.81
N LEU A 287 -1.02 -3.28 -24.22
CA LEU A 287 -0.27 -2.90 -23.01
C LEU A 287 -0.62 -3.79 -21.79
N CYS A 288 -1.86 -4.25 -21.70
CA CYS A 288 -2.33 -5.11 -20.64
C CYS A 288 -2.23 -6.61 -20.95
N GLN A 289 -1.78 -6.99 -22.15
CA GLN A 289 -1.64 -8.39 -22.54
C GLN A 289 -0.65 -9.10 -21.61
N GLN A 290 -1.00 -10.28 -21.12
CA GLN A 290 -0.15 -11.12 -20.29
C GLN A 290 -0.06 -12.54 -20.86
N PRO A 291 1.01 -13.30 -20.56
CA PRO A 291 1.19 -14.63 -21.16
C PRO A 291 0.07 -15.61 -20.82
N TRP A 292 -0.52 -15.51 -19.63
CA TRP A 292 -1.63 -16.37 -19.21
C TRP A 292 -2.96 -16.04 -19.90
N HIS A 293 -3.06 -14.98 -20.70
CA HIS A 293 -4.28 -14.64 -21.44
C HIS A 293 -4.53 -15.54 -22.65
N SER A 294 -3.56 -16.39 -23.06
CA SER A 294 -3.76 -17.36 -24.15
C SER A 294 -4.77 -18.44 -23.79
N ASP A 295 -5.01 -18.66 -22.50
CA ASP A 295 -5.98 -19.61 -21.99
C ASP A 295 -7.29 -18.88 -21.63
N PRO A 296 -8.44 -19.28 -22.22
CA PRO A 296 -9.74 -18.68 -21.92
C PRO A 296 -10.10 -18.67 -20.42
N MET A 297 -9.66 -19.66 -19.65
CA MET A 297 -9.95 -19.75 -18.21
C MET A 297 -9.13 -18.76 -17.37
N THR A 298 -8.07 -18.20 -17.94
CA THR A 298 -7.23 -17.18 -17.31
C THR A 298 -7.17 -15.89 -18.13
N GLY A 299 -8.18 -15.64 -18.96
CA GLY A 299 -8.29 -14.42 -19.76
C GLY A 299 -8.35 -13.12 -18.94
N PRO A 300 -8.48 -11.96 -19.60
CA PRO A 300 -8.49 -10.68 -18.91
C PRO A 300 -9.72 -10.45 -18.02
N TYR A 301 -10.86 -11.03 -18.35
CA TYR A 301 -12.07 -10.95 -17.52
C TYR A 301 -12.87 -12.24 -17.65
N LEU A 302 -13.37 -12.76 -16.53
CA LEU A 302 -14.25 -13.92 -16.52
C LEU A 302 -15.17 -13.90 -15.29
N PHE A 303 -16.47 -14.08 -15.52
CA PHE A 303 -17.43 -14.41 -14.48
C PHE A 303 -17.55 -15.93 -14.37
N PHE A 304 -17.12 -16.48 -13.24
CA PHE A 304 -17.30 -17.90 -12.91
C PHE A 304 -18.55 -18.08 -12.07
N ASN A 305 -19.57 -18.72 -12.67
CA ASN A 305 -20.74 -19.17 -11.94
C ASN A 305 -20.37 -20.35 -11.05
N VAL A 306 -20.50 -20.17 -9.74
CA VAL A 306 -20.19 -21.18 -8.72
C VAL A 306 -21.45 -21.48 -7.92
N ASP A 307 -22.02 -22.66 -8.18
CA ASP A 307 -23.19 -23.18 -7.44
C ASP A 307 -22.72 -23.78 -6.11
N GLY A 308 -22.37 -22.93 -5.15
CA GLY A 308 -21.98 -23.33 -3.80
C GLY A 308 -22.95 -22.81 -2.77
N LYS A 309 -23.52 -23.66 -1.90
CA LYS A 309 -24.39 -23.21 -0.80
C LYS A 309 -23.56 -22.42 0.23
N ASP A 310 -23.89 -21.16 0.49
CA ASP A 310 -23.27 -20.41 1.58
C ASP A 310 -23.75 -20.91 2.95
N LYS A 311 -22.89 -20.78 3.95
CA LYS A 311 -23.25 -21.06 5.34
C LYS A 311 -23.42 -19.73 6.07
N SER A 312 -24.61 -19.51 6.64
CA SER A 312 -24.86 -18.42 7.58
C SER A 312 -24.35 -18.83 8.96
N LEU A 313 -23.37 -18.10 9.49
CA LEU A 313 -22.90 -18.27 10.87
C LEU A 313 -23.71 -17.41 11.85
N PRO A 314 -23.72 -17.73 13.17
CA PRO A 314 -24.31 -16.86 14.18
C PRO A 314 -23.69 -15.45 14.07
N LYS A 315 -24.53 -14.40 14.05
CA LYS A 315 -24.20 -12.96 13.83
C LYS A 315 -24.24 -12.42 12.39
N LYS A 316 -25.07 -12.96 11.49
CA LYS A 316 -25.26 -12.44 10.10
C LYS A 316 -23.97 -12.38 9.27
N SER A 317 -23.03 -13.29 9.52
CA SER A 317 -21.81 -13.37 8.73
C SER A 317 -21.86 -14.55 7.78
N PHE A 318 -21.45 -14.30 6.54
CA PHE A 318 -21.60 -15.22 5.41
C PHE A 318 -20.23 -15.70 4.95
N LEU A 319 -20.12 -17.00 4.67
CA LEU A 319 -18.99 -17.60 3.97
C LEU A 319 -19.47 -18.62 2.95
N ASN A 320 -18.69 -18.77 1.90
CA ASN A 320 -18.89 -19.73 0.82
C ASN A 320 -17.59 -20.50 0.62
N HIS A 321 -17.52 -21.68 1.23
CA HIS A 321 -16.35 -22.56 1.16
C HIS A 321 -16.06 -22.99 -0.28
N GLN A 322 -17.10 -23.18 -1.10
CA GLN A 322 -16.92 -23.58 -2.50
C GLN A 322 -16.22 -22.47 -3.29
N GLU A 323 -16.66 -21.21 -3.18
CA GLU A 323 -15.96 -20.09 -3.81
C GLU A 323 -14.49 -19.99 -3.35
N ALA A 324 -14.21 -20.25 -2.06
CA ALA A 324 -12.85 -20.25 -1.54
C ALA A 324 -11.99 -21.37 -2.17
N LEU A 325 -12.54 -22.57 -2.34
CA LEU A 325 -11.87 -23.67 -3.05
C LEU A 325 -11.66 -23.34 -4.54
N VAL A 326 -12.64 -22.73 -5.22
CA VAL A 326 -12.50 -22.32 -6.62
C VAL A 326 -11.39 -21.27 -6.76
N ALA A 327 -11.35 -20.26 -5.90
CA ALA A 327 -10.27 -19.28 -5.87
C ALA A 327 -8.90 -19.95 -5.67
N CYS A 328 -8.80 -20.89 -4.73
CA CYS A 328 -7.61 -21.68 -4.45
C CYS A 328 -7.12 -22.46 -5.68
N LYS A 329 -8.05 -23.14 -6.38
CA LYS A 329 -7.75 -23.90 -7.60
C LYS A 329 -7.36 -23.00 -8.78
N LEU A 330 -8.00 -21.85 -8.93
CA LEU A 330 -7.66 -20.88 -9.97
C LEU A 330 -6.24 -20.35 -9.78
N VAL A 331 -5.84 -20.08 -8.53
CA VAL A 331 -4.44 -19.71 -8.21
C VAL A 331 -3.49 -20.87 -8.50
N ALA A 332 -3.80 -22.10 -8.08
CA ALA A 332 -2.98 -23.28 -8.42
C ALA A 332 -2.77 -23.40 -9.94
N TYR A 333 -3.85 -23.26 -10.70
CA TYR A 333 -3.85 -23.36 -12.15
C TYR A 333 -2.98 -22.29 -12.80
N LEU A 334 -3.15 -21.03 -12.39
CA LEU A 334 -2.34 -19.90 -12.85
C LEU A 334 -0.85 -20.15 -12.62
N LEU A 335 -0.46 -20.54 -11.39
CA LEU A 335 0.93 -20.76 -11.03
C LEU A 335 1.54 -21.95 -11.81
N LYS A 336 0.80 -23.07 -11.90
CA LYS A 336 1.28 -24.30 -12.53
C LYS A 336 1.45 -24.19 -14.04
N ASN A 337 0.53 -23.52 -14.72
CA ASN A 337 0.57 -23.37 -16.18
C ASN A 337 1.51 -22.25 -16.63
N ASN A 338 1.99 -21.41 -15.71
CA ASN A 338 2.87 -20.29 -16.02
C ASN A 338 4.16 -20.30 -15.16
N PRO A 339 4.94 -21.40 -15.12
CA PRO A 339 6.04 -21.57 -14.18
C PRO A 339 7.22 -20.60 -14.40
N LYS A 340 7.30 -19.97 -15.59
CA LYS A 340 8.35 -18.99 -15.92
C LYS A 340 8.02 -17.57 -15.43
N ILE A 341 6.83 -17.34 -14.90
CA ILE A 341 6.37 -16.02 -14.48
C ILE A 341 6.51 -15.90 -12.97
N ASN A 342 7.15 -14.82 -12.50
CA ASN A 342 7.11 -14.47 -11.09
C ASN A 342 5.75 -13.83 -10.76
N PHE A 343 4.98 -14.47 -9.88
CA PHE A 343 3.69 -13.98 -9.38
C PHE A 343 3.78 -13.29 -8.02
N GLU A 344 4.99 -13.11 -7.47
CA GLU A 344 5.20 -12.50 -6.15
C GLU A 344 4.48 -11.15 -6.04
N SER A 345 3.57 -11.04 -5.06
CA SER A 345 2.73 -9.88 -4.81
C SER A 345 1.85 -9.41 -6.00
N ARG A 346 1.58 -10.24 -7.02
CA ARG A 346 0.80 -9.87 -8.21
C ARG A 346 -0.69 -10.20 -8.13
N ILE A 347 -1.09 -11.08 -7.21
CA ILE A 347 -2.47 -11.56 -7.08
C ILE A 347 -3.10 -10.99 -5.80
N ALA A 348 -4.35 -10.56 -5.86
CA ALA A 348 -5.17 -10.41 -4.67
C ALA A 348 -6.54 -11.07 -4.79
N ILE A 349 -7.04 -11.49 -3.64
CA ILE A 349 -8.36 -12.08 -3.49
C ILE A 349 -9.15 -11.17 -2.55
N ILE A 350 -10.24 -10.61 -3.06
CA ILE A 350 -11.08 -9.68 -2.33
C ILE A 350 -12.48 -10.25 -2.14
N THR A 351 -13.13 -9.84 -1.05
CA THR A 351 -14.49 -10.25 -0.73
C THR A 351 -15.19 -9.15 0.09
N PRO A 352 -16.51 -8.97 0.00
CA PRO A 352 -17.22 -8.06 0.89
C PRO A 352 -17.21 -8.48 2.36
N TYR A 353 -17.12 -9.78 2.66
CA TYR A 353 -17.38 -10.30 4.01
C TYR A 353 -16.09 -10.68 4.75
N ARG A 354 -15.96 -10.23 6.00
CA ARG A 354 -14.79 -10.52 6.84
C ARG A 354 -14.62 -12.02 7.12
N GLU A 355 -15.71 -12.77 7.31
CA GLU A 355 -15.61 -14.22 7.55
C GLU A 355 -15.21 -14.99 6.31
N GLN A 356 -15.65 -14.59 5.11
CA GLN A 356 -15.11 -15.16 3.88
C GLN A 356 -13.62 -14.88 3.73
N ARG A 357 -13.15 -13.67 4.11
CA ARG A 357 -11.71 -13.38 4.10
C ARG A 357 -10.96 -14.33 5.03
N ASN A 358 -11.49 -14.64 6.22
CA ASN A 358 -10.88 -15.59 7.13
C ASN A 358 -10.89 -17.01 6.54
N GLU A 359 -11.99 -17.43 5.93
CA GLU A 359 -12.12 -18.73 5.28
C GLU A 359 -11.15 -18.89 4.10
N LEU A 360 -11.00 -17.87 3.26
CA LEU A 360 -10.01 -17.83 2.20
C LEU A 360 -8.60 -18.01 2.77
N ASN A 361 -8.23 -17.30 3.84
CA ASN A 361 -6.93 -17.48 4.48
C ASN A 361 -6.73 -18.92 4.98
N ASN A 362 -7.75 -19.54 5.56
CA ASN A 362 -7.70 -20.92 6.04
C ASN A 362 -7.51 -21.92 4.90
N VAL A 363 -8.31 -21.80 3.83
CA VAL A 363 -8.24 -22.68 2.66
C VAL A 363 -6.87 -22.58 1.99
N PHE A 364 -6.38 -21.37 1.75
CA PHE A 364 -5.06 -21.18 1.11
C PHE A 364 -3.91 -21.67 2.00
N SER A 365 -3.96 -21.41 3.31
CA SER A 365 -2.94 -21.91 4.25
C SER A 365 -2.93 -23.44 4.32
N LYS A 366 -4.11 -24.07 4.29
CA LYS A 366 -4.26 -25.52 4.34
C LYS A 366 -3.68 -26.20 3.09
N HIS A 367 -3.87 -25.62 1.92
CA HIS A 367 -3.46 -26.24 0.65
C HIS A 367 -2.03 -25.89 0.21
N PHE A 368 -1.53 -24.70 0.52
CA PHE A 368 -0.21 -24.23 0.04
C PHE A 368 0.79 -23.88 1.16
N GLY A 369 0.36 -23.86 2.42
CA GLY A 369 1.17 -23.35 3.54
C GLY A 369 1.32 -21.83 3.52
N GLN A 370 2.12 -21.28 4.45
CA GLN A 370 2.27 -19.83 4.62
C GLN A 370 3.07 -19.15 3.50
N SER A 371 3.83 -19.90 2.70
CA SER A 371 4.63 -19.34 1.60
C SER A 371 3.78 -18.75 0.48
N ILE A 372 2.52 -19.17 0.33
CA ILE A 372 1.62 -18.66 -0.72
C ILE A 372 1.34 -17.16 -0.58
N PHE A 373 1.37 -16.64 0.65
CA PHE A 373 1.12 -15.22 0.93
C PHE A 373 2.24 -14.29 0.44
N LYS A 374 3.35 -14.83 -0.08
CA LYS A 374 4.30 -14.05 -0.89
C LYS A 374 3.72 -13.68 -2.26
N TYR A 375 2.85 -14.52 -2.81
CA TYR A 375 2.25 -14.35 -4.14
C TYR A 375 0.88 -13.67 -4.08
N ILE A 376 0.08 -14.01 -3.06
CA ILE A 376 -1.29 -13.55 -2.93
C ILE A 376 -1.47 -12.60 -1.73
N GLN A 377 -2.41 -11.67 -1.86
CA GLN A 377 -2.93 -10.86 -0.76
C GLN A 377 -4.43 -11.08 -0.61
N ILE A 378 -4.92 -11.35 0.60
CA ILE A 378 -6.34 -11.61 0.85
C ILE A 378 -6.92 -10.48 1.72
N GLY A 379 -7.99 -9.83 1.27
CA GLY A 379 -8.56 -8.66 1.93
C GLY A 379 -10.06 -8.49 1.75
N THR A 380 -10.66 -7.54 2.47
CA THR A 380 -12.02 -7.07 2.16
C THR A 380 -11.98 -6.01 1.06
N VAL A 381 -13.09 -5.78 0.34
CA VAL A 381 -13.17 -4.70 -0.67
C VAL A 381 -12.79 -3.35 -0.06
N ASP A 382 -13.38 -2.98 1.08
CA ASP A 382 -13.13 -1.74 1.80
C ASP A 382 -11.64 -1.64 2.25
N GLY A 383 -11.04 -2.76 2.70
CA GLY A 383 -9.62 -2.79 3.09
C GLY A 383 -8.63 -2.78 1.92
N PHE A 384 -9.11 -3.04 0.70
CA PHE A 384 -8.33 -3.02 -0.54
C PHE A 384 -8.47 -1.70 -1.32
N GLN A 385 -9.19 -0.73 -0.75
CA GLN A 385 -9.37 0.59 -1.34
C GLN A 385 -8.03 1.31 -1.49
N GLY A 386 -7.85 2.00 -2.63
CA GLY A 386 -6.58 2.64 -3.00
C GLY A 386 -5.46 1.67 -3.43
N GLN A 387 -5.64 0.36 -3.29
CA GLN A 387 -4.71 -0.64 -3.80
C GLN A 387 -5.14 -1.16 -5.18
N GLU A 388 -4.20 -1.77 -5.88
CA GLU A 388 -4.39 -2.38 -7.20
C GLU A 388 -3.45 -3.58 -7.35
N LYS A 389 -3.86 -4.58 -8.14
CA LYS A 389 -3.03 -5.75 -8.47
C LYS A 389 -3.19 -6.12 -9.93
N ASP A 390 -2.22 -6.89 -10.40
CA ASP A 390 -2.22 -7.39 -11.77
C ASP A 390 -3.39 -8.37 -11.99
N ILE A 391 -3.65 -9.22 -10.99
CA ILE A 391 -4.74 -10.19 -10.98
C ILE A 391 -5.60 -9.98 -9.73
N ILE A 392 -6.91 -9.88 -9.92
CA ILE A 392 -7.90 -9.87 -8.83
C ILE A 392 -8.86 -11.06 -8.98
N ILE A 393 -9.10 -11.75 -7.87
CA ILE A 393 -10.18 -12.72 -7.73
C ILE A 393 -11.20 -12.13 -6.74
N PHE A 394 -12.44 -11.95 -7.17
CA PHE A 394 -13.51 -11.38 -6.36
C PHE A 394 -14.51 -12.47 -5.95
N SER A 395 -14.54 -12.83 -4.67
CA SER A 395 -15.50 -13.80 -4.10
C SER A 395 -16.73 -13.08 -3.57
N CYS A 396 -17.89 -13.31 -4.22
CA CYS A 396 -19.16 -12.65 -3.92
C CYS A 396 -19.91 -13.26 -2.74
N VAL A 397 -19.66 -14.54 -2.43
CA VAL A 397 -20.18 -15.33 -1.30
C VAL A 397 -21.65 -15.74 -1.39
N ARG A 398 -22.56 -14.84 -1.78
CA ARG A 398 -24.00 -15.11 -1.62
C ARG A 398 -24.52 -16.19 -2.54
N ALA A 399 -25.25 -17.15 -1.96
CA ALA A 399 -25.91 -18.25 -2.66
C ALA A 399 -27.30 -18.62 -2.10
N HIS A 400 -27.96 -17.75 -1.32
CA HIS A 400 -29.38 -17.91 -0.93
C HIS A 400 -30.25 -16.72 -1.37
N SER A 401 -31.43 -17.03 -1.91
CA SER A 401 -32.46 -16.09 -2.39
C SER A 401 -33.19 -15.33 -1.30
N ASP A 402 -33.36 -15.91 -0.11
CA ASP A 402 -34.43 -15.51 0.81
C ASP A 402 -34.09 -14.29 1.70
N GLN A 403 -32.84 -13.81 1.69
CA GLN A 403 -32.39 -12.70 2.54
C GLN A 403 -31.91 -11.46 1.77
N GLY A 404 -32.19 -11.41 0.45
CA GLY A 404 -31.67 -10.38 -0.46
C GLY A 404 -30.14 -10.42 -0.56
N ILE A 405 -29.56 -9.62 -1.46
CA ILE A 405 -28.09 -9.63 -1.66
C ILE A 405 -27.30 -8.78 -0.64
N GLY A 406 -27.99 -8.13 0.31
CA GLY A 406 -27.39 -7.39 1.43
C GLY A 406 -26.28 -6.43 1.00
N PHE A 407 -25.10 -6.55 1.62
CA PHE A 407 -23.90 -5.71 1.39
C PHE A 407 -23.44 -5.61 -0.08
N LEU A 408 -23.83 -6.58 -0.93
CA LEU A 408 -23.52 -6.56 -2.37
C LEU A 408 -24.43 -5.63 -3.18
N SER A 409 -25.49 -5.07 -2.59
CA SER A 409 -26.35 -4.08 -3.26
C SER A 409 -25.68 -2.70 -3.40
N ASP A 410 -24.58 -2.50 -2.68
CA ASP A 410 -23.80 -1.26 -2.73
C ASP A 410 -23.07 -1.14 -4.07
N THR A 411 -23.61 -0.25 -4.91
CA THR A 411 -23.09 0.09 -6.24
C THR A 411 -21.64 0.58 -6.18
N ARG A 412 -21.27 1.35 -5.15
CA ARG A 412 -19.93 1.91 -5.00
C ARG A 412 -18.91 0.85 -4.66
N ARG A 413 -19.27 -0.11 -3.80
CA ARG A 413 -18.40 -1.26 -3.48
C ARG A 413 -18.15 -2.15 -4.67
N LEU A 414 -19.18 -2.40 -5.48
CA LEU A 414 -19.02 -3.15 -6.72
C LEU A 414 -18.07 -2.41 -7.67
N ASN A 415 -18.24 -1.11 -7.86
CA ASN A 415 -17.32 -0.31 -8.68
C ASN A 415 -15.87 -0.38 -8.16
N VAL A 416 -15.66 -0.27 -6.84
CA VAL A 416 -14.33 -0.45 -6.24
C VAL A 416 -13.77 -1.83 -6.58
N ALA A 417 -14.52 -2.90 -6.31
CA ALA A 417 -14.07 -4.28 -6.54
C ALA A 417 -13.68 -4.55 -8.00
N LEU A 418 -14.50 -4.12 -8.95
CA LEU A 418 -14.27 -4.34 -10.39
C LEU A 418 -13.08 -3.53 -10.95
N THR A 419 -12.69 -2.45 -10.27
CA THR A 419 -11.64 -1.52 -10.74
C THR A 419 -10.28 -1.74 -10.08
N ARG A 420 -10.10 -2.82 -9.29
CA ARG A 420 -8.83 -3.15 -8.62
C ARG A 420 -7.83 -3.88 -9.52
N ALA A 421 -8.30 -4.51 -10.59
CA ALA A 421 -7.48 -5.35 -11.48
C ALA A 421 -6.87 -4.56 -12.63
N LYS A 422 -5.61 -4.85 -12.97
CA LYS A 422 -4.97 -4.31 -14.18
C LYS A 422 -5.13 -5.22 -15.39
N TYR A 423 -4.78 -6.50 -15.23
CA TYR A 423 -4.62 -7.43 -16.36
C TYR A 423 -5.64 -8.55 -16.36
N SER A 424 -6.02 -9.09 -15.20
CA SER A 424 -7.06 -10.13 -15.10
C SER A 424 -7.98 -9.92 -13.91
N LEU A 425 -9.29 -10.03 -14.14
CA LEU A 425 -10.33 -10.01 -13.11
C LEU A 425 -11.21 -11.26 -13.21
N PHE A 426 -11.27 -12.02 -12.12
CA PHE A 426 -12.10 -13.21 -12.00
C PHE A 426 -13.17 -12.99 -10.94
N VAL A 427 -14.45 -12.98 -11.35
CA VAL A 427 -15.58 -12.81 -10.42
C VAL A 427 -16.18 -14.18 -10.13
N LEU A 428 -16.22 -14.58 -8.87
CA LEU A 428 -16.77 -15.86 -8.42
C LEU A 428 -18.08 -15.61 -7.67
N GLY A 429 -19.15 -16.27 -8.08
CA GLY A 429 -20.43 -16.20 -7.36
C GLY A 429 -21.55 -16.98 -8.05
N SER A 430 -22.66 -17.17 -7.34
CA SER A 430 -23.87 -17.77 -7.92
C SER A 430 -24.59 -16.77 -8.80
N ALA A 431 -24.64 -17.03 -10.11
CA ALA A 431 -25.31 -16.17 -11.08
C ALA A 431 -26.81 -16.03 -10.78
N ASP A 432 -27.47 -17.14 -10.40
CA ASP A 432 -28.89 -17.16 -10.12
C ASP A 432 -29.25 -16.25 -8.94
N VAL A 433 -28.47 -16.31 -7.86
CA VAL A 433 -28.72 -15.51 -6.65
C VAL A 433 -28.34 -14.06 -6.86
N LEU A 434 -27.21 -13.79 -7.51
CA LEU A 434 -26.75 -12.42 -7.77
C LEU A 434 -27.67 -11.69 -8.76
N SER A 435 -28.24 -12.40 -9.74
CA SER A 435 -29.14 -11.82 -10.75
C SER A 435 -30.43 -11.21 -10.17
N GLN A 436 -30.78 -11.53 -8.92
CA GLN A 436 -31.92 -10.90 -8.23
C GLN A 436 -31.70 -9.41 -7.98
N ASN A 437 -30.47 -8.93 -8.03
CA ASN A 437 -30.16 -7.52 -7.95
C ASN A 437 -29.90 -6.91 -9.35
N PRO A 438 -30.49 -5.75 -9.67
CA PRO A 438 -30.37 -5.14 -10.99
C PRO A 438 -28.93 -4.93 -11.48
N ILE A 439 -28.01 -4.48 -10.62
CA ILE A 439 -26.64 -4.19 -11.04
C ILE A 439 -25.85 -5.46 -11.35
N TRP A 440 -26.07 -6.51 -10.56
CA TRP A 440 -25.43 -7.81 -10.74
C TRP A 440 -26.01 -8.53 -11.94
N ASN A 441 -27.32 -8.45 -12.16
CA ASN A 441 -27.94 -8.94 -13.38
C ASN A 441 -27.33 -8.28 -14.62
N ALA A 442 -27.17 -6.95 -14.61
CA ALA A 442 -26.53 -6.22 -15.70
C ALA A 442 -25.08 -6.69 -15.93
N LEU A 443 -24.30 -6.90 -14.86
CA LEU A 443 -22.93 -7.42 -14.94
C LEU A 443 -22.88 -8.83 -15.54
N ILE A 444 -23.75 -9.74 -15.09
CA ILE A 444 -23.82 -11.12 -15.57
C ILE A 444 -24.27 -11.16 -17.03
N LEU A 445 -25.26 -10.37 -17.42
CA LEU A 445 -25.72 -10.26 -18.81
C LEU A 445 -24.61 -9.70 -19.72
N ASN A 446 -23.89 -8.66 -19.27
CA ASN A 446 -22.73 -8.12 -19.99
C ASN A 446 -21.65 -9.19 -20.20
N ALA A 447 -21.34 -9.98 -19.16
CA ALA A 447 -20.38 -11.08 -19.25
C ALA A 447 -20.85 -12.16 -20.25
N LYS A 448 -22.12 -12.56 -20.20
CA LYS A 448 -22.72 -13.55 -21.12
C LYS A 448 -22.69 -13.07 -22.58
N GLN A 449 -23.11 -11.83 -22.84
CA GLN A 449 -23.11 -11.23 -24.19
C GLN A 449 -21.72 -11.18 -24.82
N ARG A 450 -20.68 -11.07 -24.00
CA ARG A 450 -19.28 -10.99 -24.44
C ARG A 450 -18.56 -12.35 -24.45
N ASN A 451 -19.27 -13.45 -24.17
CA ASN A 451 -18.71 -14.79 -24.01
C ASN A 451 -17.62 -14.88 -22.92
N LEU A 452 -17.76 -14.08 -21.86
CA LEU A 452 -16.86 -14.03 -20.70
C LEU A 452 -17.55 -14.53 -19.42
N PHE A 453 -18.44 -15.51 -19.59
CA PHE A 453 -19.17 -16.19 -18.53
C PHE A 453 -18.90 -17.70 -18.64
N ALA A 454 -18.54 -18.34 -17.53
CA ALA A 454 -18.30 -19.79 -17.48
C ALA A 454 -18.96 -20.42 -16.25
N ASN A 455 -19.56 -21.59 -16.43
CA ASN A 455 -20.01 -22.42 -15.31
C ASN A 455 -18.81 -23.18 -14.73
N TYR A 456 -18.74 -23.25 -13.40
CA TYR A 456 -17.71 -24.04 -12.73
C TYR A 456 -17.90 -25.54 -13.02
N ASN A 457 -16.99 -26.12 -13.81
CA ASN A 457 -16.97 -27.55 -14.08
C ASN A 457 -16.15 -28.30 -13.01
N GLN A 458 -16.85 -28.95 -12.08
CA GLN A 458 -16.20 -29.65 -10.97
C GLN A 458 -15.21 -30.74 -11.42
N GLU A 459 -15.49 -31.47 -12.50
CA GLU A 459 -14.61 -32.52 -13.02
C GLU A 459 -13.29 -31.97 -13.55
N PHE A 460 -13.35 -30.89 -14.35
CA PHE A 460 -12.16 -30.22 -14.86
C PHE A 460 -11.30 -29.69 -13.70
N TRP A 461 -11.92 -28.95 -12.78
CA TRP A 461 -11.21 -28.28 -11.70
C TRP A 461 -10.73 -29.23 -10.60
N ASN A 462 -11.30 -30.44 -10.46
CA ASN A 462 -10.79 -31.46 -9.54
C ASN A 462 -9.48 -32.11 -10.01
N ARG A 463 -9.15 -32.04 -11.31
CA ARG A 463 -7.89 -32.58 -11.86
C ARG A 463 -6.68 -31.71 -11.54
N ILE A 464 -6.90 -30.48 -11.07
CA ILE A 464 -5.83 -29.54 -10.73
C ILE A 464 -5.34 -29.84 -9.32
N SER A 465 -4.13 -30.38 -9.22
CA SER A 465 -3.42 -30.59 -7.95
C SER A 465 -2.98 -29.26 -7.33
N PHE A 466 -3.02 -29.21 -6.00
CA PHE A 466 -2.51 -28.08 -5.19
C PHE A 466 -1.00 -28.16 -4.91
N ASP A 467 -0.33 -29.24 -5.30
CA ASP A 467 1.11 -29.41 -5.05
C ASP A 467 1.92 -28.46 -5.93
N LEU A 468 2.53 -27.45 -5.28
CA LEU A 468 3.46 -26.52 -5.92
C LEU A 468 4.91 -27.07 -5.96
N LYS A 469 5.14 -28.36 -5.63
CA LYS A 469 6.49 -28.95 -5.58
C LYS A 469 7.12 -29.09 -6.98
N ASN A 470 8.15 -28.27 -7.20
CA ASN A 470 9.31 -28.36 -8.10
C ASN A 470 9.11 -28.99 -9.50
N ASN A 471 8.81 -28.15 -10.48
CA ASN A 471 9.23 -28.35 -11.88
C ASN A 471 10.57 -27.63 -12.19
N SER A 472 11.34 -27.24 -11.17
CA SER A 472 12.63 -26.55 -11.32
C SER A 472 13.87 -27.43 -11.08
N ASP A 473 13.72 -28.70 -10.67
CA ASP A 473 14.89 -29.55 -10.35
C ASP A 473 15.25 -30.55 -11.47
N ASN A 474 14.47 -30.66 -12.55
CA ASN A 474 14.76 -31.57 -13.67
C ASN A 474 15.43 -30.90 -14.89
N ALA A 475 15.82 -29.63 -14.80
CA ALA A 475 16.49 -28.91 -15.91
C ALA A 475 17.97 -28.55 -15.63
N MET A 476 18.57 -29.05 -14.55
CA MET A 476 19.98 -28.81 -14.22
C MET A 476 20.71 -30.09 -13.80
N HIS A 477 20.61 -31.17 -14.58
CA HIS A 477 21.61 -32.25 -14.57
C HIS A 477 21.71 -32.95 -15.93
N GLU A 478 21.91 -32.18 -17.00
CA GLU A 478 22.62 -32.69 -18.18
C GLU A 478 23.87 -31.84 -18.41
N THR A 479 24.91 -32.10 -17.60
CA THR A 479 26.28 -31.74 -17.98
C THR A 479 26.80 -32.74 -19.02
N PRO A 480 27.55 -32.29 -20.04
CA PRO A 480 28.01 -33.15 -21.12
C PRO A 480 29.03 -34.16 -20.60
N LYS A 481 28.78 -35.46 -20.80
CA LYS A 481 29.78 -36.52 -20.59
C LYS A 481 31.00 -36.23 -21.47
N ARG A 482 32.08 -35.76 -20.85
CA ARG A 482 33.41 -35.68 -21.46
C ARG A 482 33.86 -37.08 -21.90
N LYS A 483 34.05 -37.25 -23.20
CA LYS A 483 34.83 -38.34 -23.80
C LYS A 483 36.26 -38.31 -23.24
N ARG A 484 36.56 -39.13 -22.25
CA ARG A 484 37.90 -39.63 -21.94
C ARG A 484 37.74 -41.01 -21.35
N ASP A 485 37.80 -42.02 -22.21
CA ASP A 485 38.47 -43.29 -21.95
C ASP A 485 38.35 -44.16 -23.20
N ASP A 486 39.20 -43.86 -24.18
CA ASP A 486 39.45 -44.75 -25.30
C ASP A 486 40.94 -44.64 -25.68
N LYS A 487 41.80 -45.08 -24.74
CA LYS A 487 43.25 -45.23 -24.97
C LYS A 487 43.92 -46.09 -23.90
N ARG A 488 43.37 -47.28 -23.60
CA ARG A 488 44.05 -48.31 -22.78
C ARG A 488 43.54 -49.73 -23.03
N ARG A 489 43.41 -50.15 -24.30
CA ARG A 489 43.17 -51.56 -24.66
C ARG A 489 44.01 -52.12 -25.83
N ASN A 490 45.12 -51.45 -26.20
CA ASN A 490 46.02 -51.93 -27.27
C ASN A 490 47.50 -52.05 -26.88
N LYS A 491 47.79 -52.47 -25.63
CA LYS A 491 49.11 -52.97 -25.22
C LYS A 491 48.93 -54.09 -24.20
N ASN A 492 48.57 -55.29 -24.66
CA ASN A 492 48.94 -56.58 -24.05
C ASN A 492 48.55 -57.80 -24.91
N GLN A 493 48.61 -57.67 -26.24
CA GLN A 493 48.77 -58.81 -27.16
C GLN A 493 50.12 -58.68 -27.87
N LYS A 494 51.19 -58.78 -27.07
CA LYS A 494 52.55 -59.16 -27.50
C LYS A 494 53.38 -59.37 -26.24
N ARG A 495 53.18 -60.51 -25.57
CA ARG A 495 54.24 -61.41 -25.08
C ARG A 495 53.68 -62.41 -24.07
N ARG A 496 53.75 -63.67 -24.52
CA ARG A 496 54.04 -64.90 -23.78
C ARG A 496 52.86 -65.63 -23.11
N ARG A 497 52.53 -66.72 -23.80
CA ARG A 497 51.99 -68.02 -23.36
C ARG A 497 50.50 -68.06 -23.11
#